data_AF-A0A7S1F1J2-F1
#
_entry.id   AF-A0A7S1F1J2-F1
#
_cell.length_a   1.000
_cell.length_b   1.000
_cell.length_c   1.000
_cell.angle_alpha   90.00
_cell.angle_beta   90.00
_cell.angle_gamma   90.00
#
_symmetry.space_group_name_H-M   'P 1'
#
loop_
_entity.id
_entity.type
_entity.pdbx_description
1 polymer ?
#
loop_
_entity_poly.entity_id
_entity_poly.type
_entity_poly.pdbx_seq_one_letter_code
_entity_poly.pdbx_strand_id
1 'polypeptide(L)'
;VFAGLLVGAMLPYWFSAMTMKSVGKAALAMVEEVRRQFNTISGLMEGTARPDYKACVAISTNASLSEMIPPGALVMLTPVIVGTLFGVQALAGVLAGALV
;
A
#
# COMPACT_ATOMS: atom_id res chain seq x y z
N VAL A 1 8.52 -26.47 9.91
CA VAL A 1 7.62 -26.52 8.72
C VAL A 1 6.24 -25.96 9.04
N PHE A 2 5.41 -26.59 9.90
CA PHE A 2 4.01 -26.16 10.13
C PHE A 2 3.86 -24.71 10.62
N ALA A 3 4.69 -24.28 11.58
CA ALA A 3 4.71 -22.88 12.03
C ALA A 3 5.04 -21.90 10.88
N GLY A 4 5.97 -22.27 10.00
CA GLY A 4 6.30 -21.49 8.81
C GLY A 4 5.13 -21.40 7.84
N LEU A 5 4.36 -22.49 7.67
CA LEU A 5 3.18 -22.52 6.82
C LEU A 5 2.08 -21.57 7.30
N LEU A 6 1.79 -21.57 8.61
CA LEU A 6 0.82 -20.64 9.18
C LEU A 6 1.29 -19.17 9.06
N VAL A 7 2.57 -18.91 9.30
CA VAL A 7 3.15 -17.57 9.14
C VAL A 7 3.09 -17.14 7.67
N GLY A 8 3.44 -18.02 6.74
CA GLY A 8 3.38 -17.77 5.30
C GLY A 8 1.98 -17.41 4.83
N ALA A 9 0.96 -18.16 5.26
CA ALA A 9 -0.44 -17.91 4.92
C ALA A 9 -0.96 -16.56 5.44
N MET A 10 -0.36 -15.99 6.48
CA MET A 10 -0.71 -14.68 7.01
C MET A 10 -0.06 -13.53 6.23
N LEU A 11 1.06 -13.74 5.53
CA LEU A 11 1.78 -12.68 4.83
C LEU A 11 0.94 -11.95 3.77
N PRO A 12 0.14 -12.63 2.91
CA PRO A 12 -0.73 -11.94 1.95
C PRO A 12 -1.78 -11.05 2.63
N TYR A 13 -2.30 -11.46 3.79
CA TYR A 13 -3.24 -10.64 4.57
C TYR A 13 -2.56 -9.40 5.13
N TRP A 14 -1.34 -9.53 5.66
CA TRP A 14 -0.59 -8.39 6.15
C TRP A 14 -0.22 -7.43 4.99
N PHE A 15 0.25 -7.96 3.87
CA PHE A 15 0.52 -7.17 2.67
C PHE A 15 -0.72 -6.40 2.21
N SER A 16 -1.86 -7.08 2.11
CA SER A 16 -3.15 -6.49 1.71
C SER A 16 -3.62 -5.43 2.70
N ALA A 17 -3.47 -5.66 4.00
CA ALA A 17 -3.85 -4.69 5.02
C ALA A 17 -3.03 -3.40 4.91
N MET A 18 -1.72 -3.50 4.64
CA MET A 18 -0.88 -2.32 4.42
C MET A 18 -1.30 -1.57 3.16
N THR A 19 -1.41 -2.25 2.02
CA THR A 19 -1.76 -1.60 0.75
C THR A 19 -3.14 -0.96 0.78
N MET A 20 -4.14 -1.63 1.36
CA MET A 20 -5.49 -1.07 1.50
C MET A 20 -5.53 0.15 2.42
N LYS A 21 -4.75 0.13 3.52
CA LYS A 21 -4.61 1.30 4.40
C LYS A 21 -3.95 2.47 3.68
N SER A 22 -2.90 2.22 2.90
CA SER A 22 -2.21 3.23 2.11
C SER A 22 -3.12 3.86 1.06
N VAL A 23 -3.90 3.06 0.34
CA VAL A 23 -4.92 3.54 -0.61
C VAL A 23 -5.97 4.38 0.12
N GLY A 24 -6.46 3.93 1.27
CA GLY A 24 -7.45 4.67 2.06
C GLY A 24 -6.97 6.07 2.44
N LYS A 25 -5.72 6.21 2.90
CA LYS A 25 -5.14 7.53 3.20
C LYS A 25 -5.04 8.43 1.96
N ALA A 26 -4.52 7.89 0.85
CA ALA A 26 -4.34 8.64 -0.38
C ALA A 26 -5.70 9.10 -0.97
N ALA A 27 -6.70 8.22 -0.93
CA ALA A 27 -8.05 8.52 -1.39
C ALA A 27 -8.72 9.60 -0.53
N LEU A 28 -8.55 9.55 0.79
CA LEU A 28 -9.12 10.55 1.70
C LEU A 28 -8.52 11.94 1.42
N ALA A 29 -7.20 12.03 1.26
CA ALA A 29 -6.53 13.27 0.86
C ALA A 29 -6.99 13.77 -0.53
N MET A 30 -7.21 12.85 -1.48
CA MET A 30 -7.74 13.20 -2.81
C MET A 30 -9.14 13.79 -2.72
N VAL A 31 -10.02 13.20 -1.89
CA VAL A 31 -11.39 13.70 -1.69
C VAL A 31 -11.38 15.09 -1.05
N GLU A 32 -10.52 15.32 -0.07
CA GLU A 32 -10.35 16.64 0.55
C GLU A 32 -9.87 17.69 -0.45
N GLU A 33 -8.90 17.36 -1.30
CA GLU A 33 -8.39 18.28 -2.32
C GLU A 33 -9.43 18.59 -3.40
N VAL A 34 -10.16 17.57 -3.88
CA VAL A 34 -11.24 17.77 -4.86
C VAL A 34 -12.35 18.63 -4.25
N ARG A 35 -12.75 18.37 -3.00
CA ARG A 35 -13.73 19.22 -2.27
C ARG A 35 -13.23 20.65 -2.12
N ARG A 36 -11.95 20.84 -1.80
CA ARG A 36 -11.33 22.17 -1.70
C ARG A 36 -11.43 22.91 -3.03
N GLN A 37 -11.08 22.26 -4.15
CA GLN A 37 -11.16 22.87 -5.47
C GLN A 37 -12.59 23.26 -5.84
N PHE A 38 -13.56 22.39 -5.62
CA PHE A 38 -14.98 22.70 -5.89
C PHE A 38 -15.53 23.84 -5.03
N ASN A 39 -15.11 23.95 -3.77
CA ASN A 39 -15.61 24.97 -2.83
C ASN A 39 -14.90 26.32 -2.96
N THR A 40 -13.67 26.36 -3.47
CA THR A 40 -12.83 27.57 -3.48
C THR A 40 -12.61 28.16 -4.87
N ILE A 41 -12.67 27.35 -5.94
CA ILE A 41 -12.49 27.82 -7.32
C ILE A 41 -13.85 28.22 -7.90
N SER A 42 -14.13 29.51 -7.94
CA SER A 42 -15.31 30.06 -8.60
C SER A 42 -15.31 29.73 -10.10
N GLY A 43 -16.43 29.27 -10.64
CA GLY A 43 -16.54 28.88 -12.04
C GLY A 43 -16.20 27.40 -12.31
N LEU A 44 -15.70 26.65 -11.32
CA LEU A 44 -15.33 25.26 -11.53
C LEU A 44 -16.55 24.34 -11.65
N MET A 45 -17.58 24.56 -10.84
CA MET A 45 -18.85 23.81 -10.94
C MET A 45 -19.63 24.19 -12.20
N GLU A 46 -19.51 25.45 -12.63
CA GLU A 46 -20.14 25.98 -13.83
C GLU A 46 -19.38 25.62 -15.11
N GLY A 47 -18.21 24.98 -15.00
CA GLY A 47 -17.37 24.56 -16.13
C GLY A 47 -16.64 25.70 -16.85
N THR A 48 -16.60 26.89 -16.25
CA THR A 48 -15.93 28.08 -16.80
C THR A 48 -14.47 28.22 -16.34
N ALA A 49 -14.11 27.61 -15.21
CA ALA A 49 -12.74 27.56 -14.68
C ALA A 49 -12.11 26.18 -14.87
N ARG A 50 -10.77 26.13 -14.96
CA ARG A 50 -10.02 24.87 -15.06
C ARG A 50 -9.58 24.38 -13.67
N PRO A 51 -9.72 23.07 -13.36
CA PRO A 51 -9.25 22.50 -12.11
C PRO A 51 -7.73 22.42 -12.04
N ASP A 52 -7.20 22.30 -10.82
CA ASP A 52 -5.79 22.03 -10.59
C ASP A 52 -5.52 20.52 -10.57
N TYR A 53 -5.19 19.98 -11.74
CA TYR A 53 -4.80 18.58 -11.89
C TYR A 53 -3.44 18.28 -11.24
N LYS A 54 -2.54 19.26 -11.11
CA LYS A 54 -1.19 19.03 -10.57
C LYS A 54 -1.26 18.68 -9.09
N ALA A 55 -2.14 19.33 -8.34
CA ALA A 55 -2.38 19.00 -6.94
C ALA A 55 -2.79 17.53 -6.75
N CYS A 56 -3.77 17.06 -7.53
CA CYS A 56 -4.23 15.67 -7.47
C CYS A 56 -3.11 14.67 -7.86
N VAL A 57 -2.35 14.97 -8.92
CA VAL A 57 -1.20 14.13 -9.32
C VAL A 57 -0.12 14.11 -8.24
N ALA A 58 0.16 15.24 -7.58
CA ALA A 58 1.14 15.31 -6.52
C ALA A 58 0.75 14.46 -5.30
N ILE A 59 -0.54 14.45 -4.93
CA ILE A 59 -1.06 13.63 -3.82
C ILE A 59 -0.86 12.13 -4.10
N SER A 60 -1.28 11.66 -5.27
CA SER A 60 -1.14 10.24 -5.62
C SER A 60 0.33 9.82 -5.79
N THR A 61 1.16 10.69 -6.36
CA THR A 61 2.60 10.45 -6.55
C THR A 61 3.32 10.36 -5.20
N ASN A 62 3.12 11.33 -4.31
CA ASN A 62 3.77 11.33 -3.01
C ASN A 62 3.34 10.14 -2.16
N ALA A 63 2.03 9.85 -2.13
CA ALA A 63 1.51 8.73 -1.36
C ALA A 63 2.04 7.38 -1.87
N SER A 64 2.05 7.15 -3.19
CA SER A 64 2.54 5.90 -3.77
C SER A 64 4.04 5.69 -3.51
N LEU A 65 4.86 6.74 -3.63
CA LEU A 65 6.29 6.66 -3.37
C LEU A 65 6.61 6.35 -1.91
N SER A 66 5.91 6.98 -0.96
CA SER A 66 6.16 6.74 0.47
C SER A 66 5.60 5.41 0.96
N GLU A 67 4.43 5.01 0.48
CA GLU A 67 3.68 3.86 1.03
C GLU A 67 4.04 2.53 0.34
N MET A 68 4.77 2.54 -0.78
CA MET A 68 5.27 1.31 -1.43
C MET A 68 6.43 0.63 -0.66
N ILE A 69 7.20 1.41 0.10
CA ILE A 69 8.41 0.92 0.78
C ILE A 69 8.08 -0.19 1.82
N PRO A 70 7.10 -0.04 2.72
CA PRO A 70 6.83 -1.05 3.74
C PRO A 70 6.36 -2.41 3.18
N PRO A 71 5.39 -2.48 2.22
CA PRO A 71 5.03 -3.73 1.57
C PRO A 71 6.19 -4.39 0.83
N GLY A 72 7.03 -3.60 0.14
CA GLY A 72 8.22 -4.12 -0.53
C GLY A 72 9.22 -4.71 0.47
N ALA A 73 9.48 -3.99 1.57
CA ALA A 73 10.37 -4.44 2.63
C ALA A 73 9.86 -5.73 3.29
N LEU A 74 8.56 -5.85 3.56
CA LEU A 74 7.97 -7.06 4.11
C LEU A 74 8.28 -8.28 3.23
N VAL A 75 8.03 -8.18 1.93
CA VAL A 75 8.24 -9.29 0.99
C VAL A 75 9.73 -9.63 0.83
N MET A 76 10.60 -8.62 0.71
CA MET A 76 12.03 -8.83 0.50
C MET A 76 12.74 -9.36 1.74
N LEU A 77 12.37 -8.87 2.93
CA LEU A 77 13.04 -9.25 4.18
C LEU A 77 12.55 -10.57 4.73
N THR A 78 11.31 -10.98 4.43
CA THR A 78 10.75 -12.22 5.02
C THR A 78 11.58 -13.47 4.72
N PRO A 79 12.00 -13.77 3.48
CA PRO A 79 12.86 -14.92 3.20
C PRO A 79 14.23 -14.83 3.88
N VAL A 80 14.80 -13.61 3.95
CA VAL A 80 16.12 -13.38 4.57
C VAL A 80 16.06 -13.62 6.08
N ILE A 81 15.08 -13.04 6.76
CA ILE A 81 14.90 -13.18 8.21
C ILE A 81 14.55 -14.62 8.57
N VAL A 82 13.59 -15.23 7.87
CA VAL A 82 13.16 -16.61 8.15
C VAL A 82 14.27 -17.61 7.85
N GLY A 83 14.96 -17.45 6.72
CA GLY A 83 16.06 -18.33 6.32
C GLY A 83 17.26 -18.26 7.26
N THR A 84 17.63 -17.06 7.73
CA THR A 84 18.78 -16.88 8.62
C THR A 84 18.51 -17.27 10.08
N LEU A 85 17.31 -17.01 10.61
CA LEU A 85 17.00 -17.26 12.02
C LEU A 85 16.36 -18.64 12.28
N PHE A 86 15.52 -19.14 11.36
CA PHE A 86 14.71 -20.35 11.58
C PHE A 86 15.06 -21.49 10.62
N GLY A 87 15.98 -21.26 9.69
CA GLY A 87 16.50 -22.27 8.77
C GLY A 87 15.59 -22.60 7.59
N VAL A 88 16.09 -23.48 6.71
CA VAL A 88 15.47 -23.81 5.43
C VAL A 88 14.12 -24.55 5.57
N GLN A 89 13.94 -25.32 6.64
CA GLN A 89 12.69 -26.05 6.90
C GLN A 89 11.54 -25.12 7.32
N ALA A 90 11.85 -23.98 7.96
CA ALA A 90 10.86 -22.96 8.26
C ALA A 90 10.51 -22.16 7.00
N LEU A 91 11.54 -21.79 6.21
CA LEU A 91 11.37 -21.08 4.95
C LEU A 91 10.51 -21.86 3.94
N ALA A 92 10.73 -23.18 3.81
CA ALA A 92 9.90 -24.03 2.95
C ALA A 92 8.42 -23.99 3.35
N GLY A 93 8.13 -23.95 4.66
CA GLY A 93 6.77 -23.74 5.17
C GLY A 93 6.21 -22.38 4.76
N VAL A 94 6.99 -21.30 4.95
CA VAL A 94 6.57 -19.93 4.60
C VAL A 94 6.25 -19.80 3.11
N LEU A 95 7.08 -20.36 2.23
CA LEU A 95 6.84 -20.33 0.79
C LEU A 95 5.58 -21.09 0.39
N ALA A 96 5.38 -22.29 0.96
CA ALA A 96 4.17 -23.07 0.70
C ALA A 96 2.92 -22.35 1.21
N GLY A 97 2.97 -21.82 2.44
CA GLY A 97 1.84 -21.11 3.05
C GLY A 97 1.51 -19.78 2.37
N ALA A 98 2.49 -19.05 1.86
CA ALA A 98 2.24 -17.80 1.14
C ALA A 98 1.68 -18.01 -0.28
N LEU A 99 1.84 -19.21 -0.84
CA LEU A 99 1.38 -19.56 -2.19
C LEU A 99 -0.08 -20.04 -2.22
N VAL A 100 -0.49 -20.85 -1.23
CA VAL A 100 -1.83 -21.46 -1.16
C VAL A 100 -2.85 -20.56 -0.48
#